data_AF-A0A3D4WCG7-F1
#
_entry.id   AF-A0A3D4WCG7-F1
#
_cell.length_a   1.000
_cell.length_b   1.000
_cell.length_c   1.000
_cell.angle_alpha   90.00
_cell.angle_beta   90.00
_cell.angle_gamma   90.00
#
_symmetry.space_group_name_H-M   'P 1'
#
loop_
_entity.id
_entity.type
_entity.pdbx_description
1 polymer ?
#
loop_
_entity_poly.entity_id
_entity_poly.type
_entity_poly.pdbx_seq_one_letter_code
_entity_poly.pdbx_strand_id
1 'polypeptide(L)'
;MKQFRTINTLTGWLVFAIASVVYLITAEPTASFWDCGEYIATAYKLQVGHPPGAPLFQMLGRAFSLPAFGDTTAVAYTINA
;
A
#
# COMPACT_ATOMS: atom_id res chain seq x y z
N MET A 1 17.19 32.29 -4.04
CA MET A 1 17.07 30.88 -4.49
C MET A 1 17.03 29.87 -3.33
N LYS A 2 17.94 29.93 -2.33
CA LYS A 2 17.94 28.98 -1.18
C LYS A 2 16.62 28.97 -0.40
N GLN A 3 16.05 30.13 -0.09
CA GLN A 3 14.80 30.24 0.68
C GLN A 3 13.61 29.60 -0.04
N PHE A 4 13.45 29.82 -1.35
CA PHE A 4 12.42 29.17 -2.16
C PHE A 4 12.57 27.64 -2.14
N ARG A 5 13.80 27.12 -2.29
CA ARG A 5 14.05 25.67 -2.23
C ARG A 5 13.65 25.07 -0.89
N THR A 6 14.01 25.71 0.22
CA THR A 6 13.63 25.24 1.57
C THR A 6 12.12 25.22 1.75
N ILE A 7 11.43 26.29 1.39
CA ILE A 7 9.97 26.37 1.50
C ILE A 7 9.32 25.30 0.61
N ASN A 8 9.76 25.15 -0.64
CA ASN A 8 9.23 24.15 -1.56
C ASN A 8 9.39 22.71 -1.02
N THR A 9 10.57 22.37 -0.48
CA THR A 9 10.80 21.05 0.11
C THR A 9 9.95 20.80 1.35
N LEU A 10 9.82 21.79 2.25
CA LEU A 10 8.99 21.66 3.45
C LEU A 10 7.51 21.51 3.10
N THR A 11 7.00 22.33 2.18
CA THR A 11 5.62 22.23 1.70
C THR A 11 5.37 20.88 1.03
N GLY A 12 6.33 20.36 0.24
CA GLY A 12 6.23 19.03 -0.35
C GLY A 12 6.09 17.91 0.68
N TRP A 13 6.92 17.95 1.73
CA TRP A 13 6.81 16.99 2.85
C TRP A 13 5.51 17.13 3.63
N LEU A 14 5.01 18.36 3.82
CA LEU A 14 3.73 18.60 4.47
C LEU A 14 2.57 18.01 3.66
N VAL A 15 2.54 18.23 2.34
CA VAL A 15 1.53 17.67 1.43
C VAL A 15 1.59 16.14 1.44
N PHE A 16 2.80 15.57 1.38
CA PHE A 16 3.01 14.13 1.50
C PHE A 16 2.43 13.58 2.81
N ALA A 17 2.77 14.18 3.95
CA ALA A 17 2.27 13.74 5.26
C ALA A 17 0.74 13.79 5.35
N ILE A 18 0.12 14.87 4.87
CA ILE A 18 -1.36 15.01 4.85
C ILE A 18 -1.97 13.91 3.96
N ALA A 19 -1.45 13.72 2.75
CA ALA A 19 -1.95 12.70 1.83
C ALA A 19 -1.82 11.28 2.42
N SER A 20 -0.68 10.96 3.02
CA SER A 20 -0.45 9.66 3.69
C SER A 20 -1.40 9.44 4.86
N VAL A 21 -1.61 10.45 5.71
CA VAL A 21 -2.57 10.33 6.84
C VAL A 21 -3.98 10.10 6.32
N VAL A 22 -4.43 10.89 5.34
CA VAL A 22 -5.77 10.72 4.74
C VAL A 22 -5.90 9.32 4.14
N TYR A 23 -4.90 8.85 3.41
CA TYR A 23 -4.89 7.49 2.85
C TYR A 23 -5.03 6.42 3.95
N LEU A 24 -4.18 6.46 4.98
CA LEU A 24 -4.15 5.45 6.04
C LEU A 24 -5.44 5.37 6.86
N ILE A 25 -6.12 6.51 7.09
CA ILE A 25 -7.39 6.54 7.84
C ILE A 25 -8.62 6.24 6.97
N THR A 26 -8.49 6.30 5.64
CA THR A 26 -9.57 5.99 4.70
C THR A 26 -9.40 4.66 3.96
N ALA A 27 -8.23 4.02 4.10
CA ALA A 27 -7.95 2.71 3.53
C ALA A 27 -8.94 1.66 4.06
N GLU A 28 -9.47 0.85 3.16
CA GLU A 28 -10.44 -0.18 3.51
C GLU A 28 -9.77 -1.24 4.41
N PRO A 29 -10.32 -1.54 5.60
CA PRO A 29 -9.71 -2.47 6.55
C PRO A 29 -9.78 -3.93 6.08
N THR A 30 -10.66 -4.22 5.12
CA THR A 30 -10.93 -5.55 4.59
C THR A 30 -10.62 -5.63 3.10
N ALA A 31 -10.63 -6.85 2.56
CA ALA A 31 -10.51 -7.05 1.13
C ALA A 31 -11.73 -6.43 0.43
N SER A 32 -11.48 -5.37 -0.35
CA SER A 32 -12.51 -4.73 -1.16
C SER A 32 -12.98 -5.65 -2.29
N PHE A 33 -14.18 -5.39 -2.79
CA PHE A 33 -14.73 -6.12 -3.92
C PHE A 33 -13.91 -5.90 -5.20
N TRP A 34 -13.90 -6.90 -6.08
CA TRP A 34 -13.26 -6.86 -7.40
C TRP A 34 -11.72 -7.02 -7.36
N ASP A 35 -10.99 -6.13 -8.02
CA ASP A 35 -9.55 -6.29 -8.28
C ASP A 35 -8.71 -6.27 -6.99
N CYS A 36 -9.04 -5.40 -6.02
CA CYS A 36 -8.23 -5.26 -4.80
C CYS A 36 -8.13 -6.58 -4.02
N GLY A 37 -9.25 -7.31 -3.88
CA GLY A 37 -9.27 -8.62 -3.23
C GLY A 37 -8.44 -9.66 -3.99
N GLU A 38 -8.51 -9.64 -5.33
CA GLU A 38 -7.67 -10.51 -6.17
C GLU A 38 -6.17 -10.19 -5.99
N TYR A 39 -5.79 -8.92 -6.01
CA TYR A 39 -4.41 -8.49 -5.78
C TYR A 39 -3.92 -8.83 -4.37
N ILE A 40 -4.72 -8.61 -3.33
CA ILE A 40 -4.38 -8.99 -1.94
C ILE A 40 -4.15 -10.50 -1.84
N ALA A 41 -5.06 -11.32 -2.39
CA ALA A 41 -4.96 -12.77 -2.33
C ALA A 41 -3.73 -13.28 -3.10
N THR A 42 -3.50 -12.74 -4.30
CA THR A 42 -2.37 -13.14 -5.15
C THR A 42 -1.04 -12.64 -4.61
N ALA A 43 -0.96 -11.45 -4.01
CA ALA A 43 0.23 -10.98 -3.28
C ALA A 43 0.51 -11.86 -2.06
N TYR A 44 -0.50 -12.12 -1.22
CA TYR A 44 -0.35 -12.90 0.00
C TYR A 44 0.12 -14.33 -0.29
N LYS A 45 -0.35 -14.94 -1.37
CA LYS A 45 0.01 -16.30 -1.78
C LYS A 45 1.14 -16.38 -2.82
N LEU A 46 1.67 -15.24 -3.26
CA LEU A 46 2.66 -15.15 -4.36
C LEU A 46 2.19 -15.88 -5.64
N GLN A 47 0.95 -15.57 -6.05
CA GLN A 47 0.33 -16.08 -7.27
C GLN A 47 0.34 -15.02 -8.38
N VAL A 48 0.01 -15.46 -9.60
CA VAL A 48 -0.18 -14.58 -10.76
C VAL A 48 -1.66 -14.25 -10.85
N GLY A 49 -2.04 -12.97 -10.66
CA GLY A 49 -3.42 -12.51 -10.87
C GLY A 49 -3.78 -12.49 -12.36
N HIS A 50 -3.20 -11.55 -13.12
CA HIS A 50 -3.43 -11.42 -14.56
C HIS A 50 -2.13 -11.55 -15.37
N PRO A 51 -2.08 -12.32 -16.48
CA PRO A 51 -0.94 -12.33 -17.41
C PRO A 51 -0.73 -10.93 -18.03
N PRO A 52 0.51 -10.42 -18.25
CA PRO A 52 1.85 -11.01 -18.07
C PRO A 52 2.40 -11.01 -16.63
N GLY A 53 1.57 -10.69 -15.64
CA GLY A 53 1.91 -10.63 -14.21
C GLY A 53 2.56 -9.29 -13.79
N ALA A 54 2.40 -8.93 -12.52
CA ALA A 54 3.07 -7.80 -11.87
C ALA A 54 3.99 -8.30 -10.73
N PRO A 55 5.07 -9.06 -11.04
CA PRO A 55 5.80 -9.83 -10.03
C PRO A 55 6.39 -8.98 -8.90
N LEU A 56 6.98 -7.81 -9.21
CA LEU A 56 7.50 -6.91 -8.18
C LEU A 56 6.39 -6.36 -7.28
N PHE A 57 5.24 -6.02 -7.85
CA PHE A 57 4.08 -5.54 -7.10
C PHE A 57 3.58 -6.61 -6.12
N GLN A 58 3.49 -7.87 -6.57
CA GLN A 58 3.08 -8.99 -5.72
C GLN A 58 4.10 -9.31 -4.62
N MET A 59 5.40 -9.21 -4.91
CA MET A 59 6.46 -9.39 -3.92
C MET A 59 6.46 -8.28 -2.85
N LEU A 60 6.21 -7.03 -3.25
CA LEU A 60 6.05 -5.92 -2.31
C LEU A 60 4.82 -6.15 -1.44
N GLY A 61 3.66 -6.47 -2.04
CA GLY A 61 2.46 -6.82 -1.27
C GLY A 61 2.71 -7.98 -0.29
N ARG A 62 3.47 -9.02 -0.70
CA ARG A 62 3.88 -10.09 0.21
C ARG A 62 4.71 -9.58 1.38
N ALA A 63 5.67 -8.67 1.15
CA ALA A 63 6.46 -8.06 2.24
C ALA A 63 5.57 -7.25 3.20
N PHE A 64 4.62 -6.48 2.65
CA PHE A 64 3.64 -5.72 3.43
C PHE A 64 2.57 -6.59 4.12
N SER A 65 2.47 -7.87 3.80
CA SER A 65 1.68 -8.83 4.59
C SER A 65 2.38 -9.31 5.87
N LEU A 66 3.70 -9.16 5.98
CA LEU A 66 4.48 -9.66 7.13
C LEU A 66 4.11 -9.00 8.48
N PRO A 67 3.80 -7.69 8.54
CA PRO A 67 3.30 -7.04 9.76
C PRO A 67 1.98 -7.59 10.29
N ALA A 68 1.28 -8.45 9.54
CA ALA A 68 0.10 -9.16 10.04
C ALA A 68 0.45 -10.26 11.06
N PHE A 69 1.74 -10.64 11.22
CA PHE A 69 2.23 -11.63 12.18
C PHE A 69 1.47 -12.99 12.17
N GLY A 70 0.93 -13.38 11.01
CA GLY A 70 0.17 -14.61 10.83
C GLY A 70 -1.35 -14.46 11.04
N ASP A 71 -1.84 -13.30 11.49
CA ASP A 71 -3.27 -13.01 11.55
C ASP A 71 -3.79 -12.67 10.15
N THR A 72 -4.52 -13.61 9.55
CA THR A 72 -5.09 -13.44 8.21
C THR A 72 -6.12 -12.32 8.12
N THR A 73 -6.72 -11.90 9.23
CA THR A 73 -7.71 -10.81 9.23
C THR A 73 -7.07 -9.43 9.05
N ALA A 74 -5.79 -9.29 9.42
CA ALA A 74 -5.03 -8.05 9.27
C ALA A 74 -4.36 -7.91 7.89
N VAL A 75 -4.20 -9.01 7.14
CA VAL A 75 -3.45 -9.03 5.86
C VAL A 75 -3.97 -8.01 4.85
N ALA A 76 -5.28 -7.86 4.71
CA ALA A 76 -5.84 -6.92 3.75
C ALA A 76 -5.42 -5.47 4.03
N TYR A 77 -5.52 -5.06 5.30
CA TYR A 77 -5.11 -3.73 5.72
C TYR A 77 -3.59 -3.55 5.59
N THR A 78 -2.79 -4.51 6.04
CA THR A 78 -1.33 -4.36 6.02
C THR A 78 -0.76 -4.33 4.59
N ILE A 79 -1.39 -4.99 3.63
CA ILE A 79 -1.00 -4.90 2.21
C ILE A 79 -1.41 -3.55 1.60
N ASN A 80 -2.53 -2.98 2.02
CA ASN A 80 -3.02 -1.71 1.51
C ASN A 80 -2.35 -0.49 2.17
N ALA A 81 -1.91 -0.57 3.42
CA ALA A 81 -1.36 0.53 4.21
C ALA A 81 0.13 0.79 3.94
#